data_AF-A0A956SGN5-F1
#
_entry.id   AF-A0A956SGN5-F1
#
_cell.length_a   1.000
_cell.length_b   1.000
_cell.length_c   1.000
_cell.angle_alpha   90.00
_cell.angle_beta   90.00
_cell.angle_gamma   90.00
#
_symmetry.space_group_name_H-M   'P 1'
#
loop_
_entity.id
_entity.type
_entity.pdbx_description
1 polymer ?
#
loop_
_entity_poly.entity_id
_entity_poly.type
_entity_poly.pdbx_seq_one_letter_code
_entity_poly.pdbx_strand_id
1 'polypeptide(L)' 'YIMDDSKTVEAYLNSVNASVVEFARFEVGEGIEKASNDFEAEVAATMAAALGK' A
#
# COMPACT_ATOMS: atom_id res chain seq x y z
N TYR A 1 6.42 19.08 2.80
CA TYR A 1 5.21 18.85 3.62
C TYR A 1 4.07 18.77 2.64
N ILE A 2 3.07 17.90 2.81
CA ILE A 2 2.10 17.65 1.72
C ILE A 2 1.38 18.93 1.25
N MET A 3 1.19 19.93 2.14
CA MET A 3 0.58 21.21 1.77
C MET A 3 1.58 22.28 1.32
N ASP A 4 2.88 22.04 1.48
CA ASP A 4 3.97 22.94 1.07
C ASP A 4 5.25 22.11 0.82
N ASP A 5 5.53 21.85 -0.44
CA ASP A 5 6.67 21.05 -0.88
C ASP A 5 8.02 21.73 -0.64
N SER A 6 8.03 23.05 -0.36
CA SER A 6 9.27 23.78 -0.09
C SER A 6 9.83 23.55 1.32
N LYS A 7 9.04 22.98 2.23
CA LYS A 7 9.40 22.79 3.64
C LYS A 7 9.31 21.33 4.06
N THR A 8 10.20 20.90 4.95
CA THR A 8 10.04 19.61 5.65
C THR A 8 8.93 19.71 6.69
N VAL A 9 8.37 18.56 7.11
CA VAL A 9 7.36 18.52 8.18
C VAL A 9 7.91 19.09 9.49
N GLU A 10 9.17 18.79 9.80
CA GLU A 10 9.90 19.32 10.95
C GLU A 10 10.04 20.85 10.92
N ALA A 11 10.42 21.42 9.76
CA ALA A 11 10.57 22.87 9.61
C ALA A 11 9.26 23.62 9.86
N TYR A 12 8.13 23.03 9.46
CA TYR A 12 6.81 23.60 9.74
C TYR A 12 6.47 23.56 11.24
N LEU A 13 6.68 22.42 11.90
CA LEU A 13 6.39 22.25 13.33
C LEU A 13 7.21 23.22 14.20
N ASN A 14 8.49 23.40 13.88
CA ASN A 14 9.35 24.38 14.54
C ASN A 14 8.84 25.82 14.36
N SER A 15 8.30 26.17 13.19
CA SER A 15 7.77 27.50 12.92
C SER A 15 6.52 27.86 13.75
N VAL A 16 5.82 26.85 14.28
CA VAL A 16 4.62 27.00 15.11
C VAL A 16 4.85 26.58 16.56
N ASN A 17 6.10 26.36 16.98
CA ASN A 17 6.49 25.88 18.32
C ASN A 17 5.76 24.58 18.73
N ALA A 18 5.58 23.65 17.80
CA ALA A 18 4.95 22.35 18.04
C ALA A 18 5.93 21.19 17.84
N SER A 19 5.60 20.03 18.40
CA SER A 19 6.33 18.77 18.20
C SER A 19 5.37 17.60 18.04
N VAL A 20 5.80 16.54 17.35
CA VAL A 20 5.05 15.30 17.20
C VAL A 20 5.39 14.39 18.38
N VAL A 21 4.36 13.94 19.10
CA VAL A 21 4.51 13.01 20.23
C VAL A 21 4.52 11.57 19.73
N GLU A 22 3.51 11.16 18.96
CA GLU A 22 3.39 9.83 18.37
C GLU A 22 2.39 9.86 17.21
N PHE A 23 2.58 8.99 16.22
CA PHE A 23 1.57 8.68 15.23
C PHE A 23 1.69 7.22 14.79
N ALA A 24 0.57 6.61 14.42
CA ALA A 24 0.52 5.31 13.77
C ALA A 24 -0.14 5.47 12.40
N ARG A 25 0.37 4.76 11.40
CA ARG A 25 -0.20 4.72 10.05
C ARG A 25 -0.55 3.28 9.74
N PHE A 26 -1.83 3.01 9.53
CA PHE A 26 -2.31 1.69 9.14
C PHE A 26 -2.64 1.70 7.66
N GLU A 27 -2.24 0.64 6.96
CA GLU A 27 -2.64 0.40 5.58
C GLU A 27 -3.39 -0.93 5.43
N VAL A 28 -4.36 -0.94 4.52
CA VAL A 28 -5.05 -2.19 4.17
C VAL A 28 -4.05 -3.13 3.51
N GLY A 29 -3.88 -4.32 4.08
CA GLY A 29 -2.93 -5.32 3.57
C GLY A 29 -1.52 -5.19 4.14
N GLU A 30 -1.28 -4.31 5.13
CA GLU A 30 -0.01 -4.24 5.84
C GLU A 30 0.32 -5.59 6.49
N GLY A 31 1.48 -6.17 6.15
CA GLY A 31 1.90 -7.49 6.62
C GLY A 31 1.22 -8.69 5.95
N ILE A 32 0.33 -8.49 4.98
CA ILE A 32 -0.29 -9.56 4.20
C ILE A 32 0.54 -9.80 2.93
N GLU A 33 1.00 -11.04 2.72
CA GLU A 33 1.65 -11.41 1.46
C GLU A 33 0.66 -11.22 0.31
N LYS A 34 1.06 -10.41 -0.68
CA LYS A 34 0.23 -10.16 -1.84
C LYS A 34 0.14 -11.45 -2.65
N ALA A 35 -1.05 -12.05 -2.69
CA ALA A 35 -1.33 -13.16 -3.58
C ALA A 35 -1.01 -12.75 -5.03
N SER A 36 -0.11 -13.51 -5.66
CA SER A 36 0.18 -13.38 -7.08
C SER A 36 -0.62 -14.46 -7.80
N ASN A 37 -1.67 -14.03 -8.49
CA ASN A 37 -2.51 -14.90 -9.30
C ASN A 37 -2.05 -14.78 -10.76
N ASP A 38 -1.72 -15.92 -11.37
CA ASP A 38 -1.44 -16.01 -12.80
C ASP A 38 -2.75 -16.29 -13.53
N PHE A 39 -3.29 -15.24 -14.14
CA PHE A 39 -4.55 -15.31 -14.88
C PHE A 39 -4.49 -16.28 -16.05
N GLU A 40 -3.34 -16.39 -16.72
CA GLU A 40 -3.21 -17.30 -17.87
C GLU A 40 -3.30 -18.76 -17.43
N ALA A 41 -2.64 -19.10 -16.31
CA ALA A 41 -2.69 -20.43 -15.73
C ALA A 41 -4.10 -20.79 -15.22
N GLU A 42 -4.81 -19.85 -14.58
CA GLU A 42 -6.18 -20.05 -14.12
C GLU A 42 -7.16 -20.27 -15.29
N VAL A 43 -7.01 -19.51 -16.38
CA VAL A 43 -7.82 -19.67 -17.60
C VAL A 43 -7.53 -21.01 -18.28
N ALA A 44 -6.26 -21.42 -18.36
CA ALA A 44 -5.90 -22.71 -18.94
C ALA A 44 -6.45 -23.89 -18.11
N ALA A 45 -6.34 -23.82 -16.78
CA ALA A 45 -6.85 -24.86 -15.88
C ALA A 45 -8.39 -24.99 -15.96
N THR A 46 -9.11 -23.87 -16.01
CA THR A 46 -10.57 -23.88 -16.15
C THR A 46 -11.02 -24.43 -17.50
N MET A 47 -10.31 -24.10 -18.58
CA MET A 47 -10.59 -24.66 -19.91
C MET A 47 -10.30 -26.17 -19.98
N ALA A 48 -9.20 -26.63 -19.39
CA ALA A 48 -8.87 -28.06 -19.32
C ALA A 48 -9.92 -28.86 -18.52
N ALA A 49 -10.33 -28.34 -17.36
CA ALA A 49 -11.37 -28.97 -16.54
C ALA A 49 -12.75 -29.00 -17.22
N ALA A 50 -13.10 -27.96 -17.98
CA ALA A 50 -14.34 -27.91 -18.74
C ALA A 50 -14.36 -28.88 -19.95
N LEU A 51 -13.19 -29.22 -20.50
CA LEU A 51 -13.03 -30.11 -21.66
C LEU A 51 -12.82 -31.58 -21.27
N GLY A 52 -12.87 -31.93 -19.98
CA GLY A 52 -12.90 -33.31 -19.51
C GLY A 52 -11.62 -34.12 -19.79
N LYS A 53 -10.45 -33.49 -19.66
CA LYS A 53 -9.18 -34.20 -19.43
C LYS A 53 -8.81 -34.19 -17.97
#